data_AF-A0A1U9QNM3-F1
#
_entry.id   AF-A0A1U9QNM3-F1
#
_cell.length_a   1.000
_cell.length_b   1.000
_cell.length_c   1.000
_cell.angle_alpha   90.00
_cell.angle_beta   90.00
_cell.angle_gamma   90.00
#
_symmetry.space_group_name_H-M   'P 1'
#
loop_
_entity.id
_entity.type
_entity.pdbx_description
1 polymer ?
#
loop_
_entity_poly.entity_id
_entity_poly.type
_entity_poly.pdbx_seq_one_letter_code
_entity_poly.pdbx_strand_id
1 'polypeptide(L)'
;MSTDVSGMIECRPGARLWGPDDEDSVWVAGIDLFLLNRGNAYDGLACLFGIRNSFGFRPVAEDRGFPDDASDGLRGEFAAYGGPEDVYGTTWLTGAELAAVDWQETDTSGTRSRASAAGADSDWGRVWSVMRILGEVHGADNVRLVVWFH
;
A
#
# COMPACT_ATOMS: atom_id res chain seq x y z
N MET A 1 21.14 5.97 -7.27
CA MET A 1 19.89 6.74 -7.18
C MET A 1 18.97 6.02 -6.22
N SER A 2 18.23 6.73 -5.40
CA SER A 2 17.11 6.21 -4.60
C SER A 2 15.84 6.15 -5.50
N THR A 3 14.79 5.40 -5.15
CA THR A 3 13.43 5.38 -5.76
C THR A 3 12.46 5.59 -4.61
N ASP A 4 11.96 6.81 -4.49
CA ASP A 4 11.11 7.22 -3.39
C ASP A 4 9.69 6.70 -3.61
N VAL A 5 8.93 6.66 -2.51
CA VAL A 5 7.56 6.16 -2.50
C VAL A 5 6.66 7.18 -1.82
N SER A 6 5.61 7.55 -2.52
CA SER A 6 4.47 8.31 -2.02
C SER A 6 3.23 7.46 -2.13
N GLY A 7 2.17 7.85 -1.44
CA GLY A 7 0.97 7.03 -1.41
C GLY A 7 -0.06 7.54 -0.42
N MET A 8 -1.17 6.85 -0.36
CA MET A 8 -2.24 7.13 0.58
C MET A 8 -2.99 5.85 0.94
N ILE A 9 -3.42 5.76 2.18
CA ILE A 9 -4.41 4.77 2.60
C ILE A 9 -5.79 5.37 2.36
N GLU A 10 -6.68 4.62 1.71
CA GLU A 10 -8.10 4.94 1.60
C GLU A 10 -8.96 3.80 2.17
N CYS A 11 -10.18 4.13 2.56
CA CYS A 11 -11.16 3.18 3.08
C CYS A 11 -12.53 3.36 2.44
N ARG A 12 -13.36 2.31 2.51
CA ARG A 12 -14.71 2.31 1.95
C ARG A 12 -15.75 2.26 3.09
N PRO A 13 -16.07 3.39 3.72
CA PRO A 13 -16.88 3.40 4.95
C PRO A 13 -18.34 2.99 4.72
N GLY A 14 -18.89 3.23 3.53
CA GLY A 14 -20.26 2.84 3.19
C GLY A 14 -20.47 1.32 3.18
N ALA A 15 -19.42 0.53 2.90
CA ALA A 15 -19.52 -0.91 2.78
C ALA A 15 -20.03 -1.60 4.05
N ARG A 16 -19.73 -1.03 5.23
CA ARG A 16 -20.23 -1.53 6.52
C ARG A 16 -21.69 -1.13 6.81
N LEU A 17 -22.19 -0.08 6.18
CA LEU A 17 -23.52 0.51 6.43
C LEU A 17 -24.55 -0.02 5.43
N TRP A 18 -24.15 -0.11 4.16
CA TRP A 18 -25.06 -0.38 3.03
C TRP A 18 -24.67 -1.64 2.23
N GLY A 19 -23.46 -2.17 2.47
CA GLY A 19 -22.91 -3.32 1.74
C GLY A 19 -21.88 -2.89 0.68
N PRO A 20 -20.94 -3.77 0.30
CA PRO A 20 -19.80 -3.43 -0.57
C PRO A 20 -20.21 -3.10 -2.02
N ASP A 21 -21.35 -3.59 -2.47
CA ASP A 21 -21.88 -3.42 -3.83
C ASP A 21 -22.86 -2.22 -3.95
N ASP A 22 -23.08 -1.49 -2.86
CA ASP A 22 -23.93 -0.30 -2.84
C ASP A 22 -23.23 0.88 -3.56
N GLU A 23 -23.98 1.70 -4.31
CA GLU A 23 -23.41 2.81 -5.09
C GLU A 23 -22.78 3.90 -4.20
N ASP A 24 -23.27 4.06 -2.97
CA ASP A 24 -22.74 5.02 -2.01
C ASP A 24 -21.54 4.44 -1.22
N SER A 25 -21.23 3.16 -1.39
CA SER A 25 -20.03 2.51 -0.84
C SER A 25 -18.78 2.84 -1.66
N VAL A 26 -18.49 4.13 -1.79
CA VAL A 26 -17.29 4.63 -2.47
C VAL A 26 -16.07 4.65 -1.56
N TRP A 27 -14.88 4.60 -2.17
CA TRP A 27 -13.63 4.83 -1.46
C TRP A 27 -13.51 6.30 -1.03
N VAL A 28 -12.85 6.51 0.12
CA VAL A 28 -12.57 7.81 0.71
C VAL A 28 -11.11 7.84 1.16
N ALA A 29 -10.39 8.88 0.74
CA ALA A 29 -9.03 9.18 1.18
C ALA A 29 -8.94 9.23 2.72
N GLY A 30 -7.98 8.49 3.30
CA GLY A 30 -7.82 8.34 4.74
C GLY A 30 -6.59 9.06 5.28
N ILE A 31 -5.40 8.60 4.90
CA ILE A 31 -4.14 9.15 5.41
C ILE A 31 -3.03 9.09 4.37
N ASP A 32 -2.33 10.21 4.20
CA ASP A 32 -1.15 10.32 3.36
C ASP A 32 0.01 9.47 3.94
N LEU A 33 0.67 8.69 3.08
CA LEU A 33 1.83 7.88 3.44
C LEU A 33 2.98 8.74 3.97
N PHE A 34 3.13 9.99 3.51
CA PHE A 34 4.11 10.96 4.02
C PHE A 34 3.99 11.16 5.53
N LEU A 35 2.77 11.10 6.09
CA LEU A 35 2.55 11.25 7.53
C LEU A 35 3.00 10.04 8.35
N LEU A 36 3.20 8.88 7.70
CA LEU A 36 3.53 7.62 8.35
C LEU A 36 4.97 7.15 8.06
N ASN A 37 5.51 7.51 6.89
CA ASN A 37 6.84 7.15 6.45
C ASN A 37 7.88 8.19 6.90
N ARG A 38 8.90 7.75 7.65
CA ARG A 38 9.98 8.62 8.15
C ARG A 38 11.22 8.66 7.26
N GLY A 39 11.12 8.19 6.02
CA GLY A 39 12.18 8.32 5.00
C GLY A 39 13.02 7.06 4.74
N ASN A 40 12.60 5.88 5.22
CA ASN A 40 13.35 4.61 5.04
C ASN A 40 12.47 3.41 4.65
N ALA A 41 11.29 3.65 4.06
CA ALA A 41 10.41 2.59 3.54
C ALA A 41 11.01 1.74 2.38
N TYR A 42 12.24 2.06 1.96
CA TYR A 42 12.98 1.42 0.87
C TYR A 42 13.14 -0.08 0.97
N ASP A 43 13.53 -0.58 2.14
CA ASP A 43 13.88 -2.00 2.30
C ASP A 43 12.70 -2.91 1.98
N GLY A 44 11.47 -2.42 2.18
CA GLY A 44 10.25 -3.14 1.89
C GLY A 44 9.78 -3.08 0.43
N LEU A 45 10.28 -2.14 -0.38
CA LEU A 45 9.74 -1.93 -1.73
C LEU A 45 9.91 -3.14 -2.64
N ALA A 46 11.04 -3.85 -2.51
CA ALA A 46 11.32 -5.06 -3.28
C ALA A 46 10.32 -6.18 -2.97
N CYS A 47 10.09 -6.48 -1.68
CA CYS A 47 9.22 -7.58 -1.29
C CYS A 47 7.73 -7.21 -1.37
N LEU A 48 7.35 -5.95 -1.15
CA LEU A 48 5.97 -5.52 -1.23
C LEU A 48 5.52 -5.35 -2.69
N PHE A 49 6.33 -4.66 -3.51
CA PHE A 49 5.88 -4.10 -4.77
C PHE A 49 6.77 -4.44 -5.98
N GLY A 50 7.84 -5.23 -5.79
CA GLY A 50 8.75 -5.61 -6.89
C GLY A 50 9.74 -4.52 -7.31
N ILE A 51 9.68 -3.35 -6.67
CA ILE A 51 10.52 -2.21 -7.03
C ILE A 51 11.97 -2.49 -6.61
N ARG A 52 12.88 -2.46 -7.59
CA ARG A 52 14.31 -2.74 -7.42
C ARG A 52 14.60 -4.06 -6.73
N ASN A 53 13.82 -5.08 -7.08
CA ASN A 53 13.87 -6.39 -6.44
C ASN A 53 15.05 -7.26 -6.94
N SER A 54 16.29 -6.79 -6.77
CA SER A 54 17.49 -7.60 -7.01
C SER A 54 17.66 -8.75 -5.99
N PHE A 55 16.94 -8.69 -4.87
CA PHE A 55 16.84 -9.76 -3.87
C PHE A 55 16.03 -10.97 -4.38
N GLY A 56 15.15 -10.77 -5.37
CA GLY A 56 14.34 -11.83 -5.97
C GLY A 56 13.17 -12.31 -5.09
N PHE A 57 12.63 -11.44 -4.23
CA PHE A 57 11.36 -11.75 -3.55
C PHE A 57 10.25 -12.02 -4.56
N ARG A 58 9.22 -12.78 -4.16
CA ARG A 58 7.94 -12.71 -4.86
C ARG A 58 7.15 -11.51 -4.30
N PRO A 59 6.85 -10.47 -5.11
CA PRO A 59 6.15 -9.31 -4.59
C PRO A 59 4.72 -9.63 -4.14
N VAL A 60 4.18 -8.89 -3.16
CA VAL A 60 2.76 -9.02 -2.77
C VAL A 60 1.85 -8.40 -3.83
N ALA A 61 2.20 -7.20 -4.27
CA ALA A 61 1.37 -6.37 -5.13
C ALA A 61 2.24 -5.61 -6.14
N GLU A 62 2.78 -6.32 -7.12
CA GLU A 62 3.55 -5.73 -8.22
C GLU A 62 2.63 -5.29 -9.37
N ASP A 63 2.94 -4.13 -9.94
CA ASP A 63 2.45 -3.64 -11.24
C ASP A 63 0.92 -3.75 -11.47
N ARG A 64 0.13 -3.39 -10.46
CA ARG A 64 -1.34 -3.37 -10.56
C ARG A 64 -1.88 -2.09 -11.16
N GLY A 65 -1.04 -1.08 -11.34
CA GLY A 65 -1.45 0.26 -11.77
C GLY A 65 -2.19 1.04 -10.69
N PHE A 66 -2.77 2.16 -11.11
CA PHE A 66 -3.55 3.04 -10.25
C PHE A 66 -4.99 2.52 -10.23
N PRO A 67 -5.66 2.42 -9.07
CA PRO A 67 -7.00 1.85 -9.02
C PRO A 67 -8.03 2.64 -9.85
N ASP A 68 -8.78 1.93 -10.69
CA ASP A 68 -9.85 2.54 -11.50
C ASP A 68 -11.01 3.08 -10.66
N ASP A 69 -11.18 2.58 -9.44
CA ASP A 69 -12.19 3.00 -8.46
C ASP A 69 -11.59 3.87 -7.33
N ALA A 70 -10.39 4.42 -7.52
CA ALA A 70 -9.76 5.34 -6.56
C ALA A 70 -10.69 6.48 -6.15
N SER A 71 -10.66 6.83 -4.86
CA SER A 71 -11.40 7.97 -4.33
C SER A 71 -11.01 9.28 -5.02
N ASP A 72 -11.94 10.24 -5.08
CA ASP A 72 -11.64 11.57 -5.63
C ASP A 72 -10.50 12.26 -4.88
N GLY A 73 -10.41 12.07 -3.57
CA GLY A 73 -9.31 12.57 -2.75
C GLY A 73 -7.95 11.99 -3.18
N LEU A 74 -7.87 10.66 -3.34
CA LEU A 74 -6.66 9.99 -3.80
C LEU A 74 -6.27 10.45 -5.23
N ARG A 75 -7.24 10.60 -6.14
CA ARG A 75 -7.00 11.13 -7.48
C ARG A 75 -6.46 12.56 -7.45
N GLY A 76 -7.03 13.40 -6.58
CA GLY A 76 -6.59 14.78 -6.38
C GLY A 76 -5.14 14.87 -5.93
N GLU A 77 -4.75 14.08 -4.92
CA GLU A 77 -3.37 14.05 -4.42
C GLU A 77 -2.39 13.50 -5.47
N PHE A 78 -2.76 12.43 -6.18
CA PHE A 78 -1.92 11.88 -7.24
C PHE A 78 -1.73 12.87 -8.39
N ALA A 79 -2.78 13.58 -8.79
CA ALA A 79 -2.68 14.62 -9.81
C ALA A 79 -1.86 15.84 -9.34
N ALA A 80 -2.03 16.26 -8.08
CA ALA A 80 -1.25 17.36 -7.49
C ALA A 80 0.24 17.04 -7.38
N TYR A 81 0.59 15.76 -7.20
CA TYR A 81 1.96 15.27 -7.24
C TYR A 81 2.58 15.39 -8.64
N GLY A 82 1.78 15.29 -9.72
CA GLY A 82 2.24 15.26 -11.12
C GLY A 82 1.57 14.18 -11.98
N GLY A 83 0.86 13.25 -11.33
CA GLY A 83 0.13 12.19 -12.01
C GLY A 83 1.03 11.18 -12.74
N PRO A 84 0.51 10.49 -13.77
CA PRO A 84 1.23 9.44 -14.47
C PRO A 84 2.53 9.88 -15.17
N GLU A 85 2.69 11.18 -15.46
CA GLU A 85 3.84 11.71 -16.19
C GLU A 85 5.10 11.79 -15.32
N ASP A 86 4.92 11.94 -14.00
CA ASP A 86 5.99 12.16 -13.02
C ASP A 86 6.29 10.92 -12.15
N VAL A 87 5.67 9.77 -12.45
CA VAL A 87 5.90 8.51 -11.72
C VAL A 87 6.26 7.37 -12.66
N TYR A 88 7.09 6.45 -12.17
CA TYR A 88 7.51 5.29 -12.97
C TYR A 88 6.53 4.11 -12.88
N GLY A 89 5.59 4.16 -11.93
CA GLY A 89 4.63 3.10 -11.69
C GLY A 89 3.79 3.35 -10.45
N THR A 90 2.65 2.66 -10.40
CA THR A 90 1.69 2.69 -9.29
C THR A 90 1.22 1.26 -8.99
N THR A 91 0.85 1.02 -7.74
CA THR A 91 0.27 -0.26 -7.32
C THR A 91 -0.50 -0.07 -6.03
N TRP A 92 -1.19 -1.11 -5.57
CA TRP A 92 -2.01 -1.06 -4.37
C TRP A 92 -2.14 -2.41 -3.67
N LEU A 93 -2.33 -2.38 -2.36
CA LEU A 93 -2.43 -3.53 -1.46
C LEU A 93 -3.61 -3.36 -0.51
N THR A 94 -4.50 -4.35 -0.44
CA THR A 94 -5.63 -4.33 0.51
C THR A 94 -5.22 -4.74 1.92
N GLY A 95 -6.03 -4.40 2.91
CA GLY A 95 -5.88 -4.88 4.28
C GLY A 95 -6.02 -6.41 4.38
N ALA A 96 -6.87 -7.02 3.57
CA ALA A 96 -7.05 -8.48 3.54
C ALA A 96 -5.79 -9.18 3.02
N GLU A 97 -5.20 -8.68 1.94
CA GLU A 97 -3.93 -9.19 1.43
C GLU A 97 -2.80 -8.99 2.44
N LEU A 98 -2.72 -7.81 3.07
CA LEU A 98 -1.76 -7.54 4.14
C LEU A 98 -1.86 -8.56 5.29
N ALA A 99 -3.07 -8.94 5.67
CA ALA A 99 -3.31 -9.95 6.70
C ALA A 99 -2.88 -11.37 6.26
N ALA A 100 -2.94 -11.66 4.97
CA ALA A 100 -2.56 -12.96 4.40
C ALA A 100 -1.07 -13.07 4.02
N VAL A 101 -0.30 -11.98 4.13
CA VAL A 101 1.13 -11.97 3.81
C VAL A 101 1.90 -13.00 4.65
N ASP A 102 2.67 -13.87 3.98
CA ASP A 102 3.71 -14.67 4.64
C ASP A 102 4.92 -13.79 4.94
N TRP A 103 5.03 -13.37 6.20
CA TRP A 103 6.12 -12.53 6.69
C TRP A 103 7.44 -13.30 6.86
N GLN A 104 7.41 -14.62 6.88
CA GLN A 104 8.62 -15.45 6.98
C GLN A 104 9.21 -15.81 5.61
N GLU A 105 8.48 -15.56 4.53
CA GLU A 105 9.01 -15.70 3.18
C GLU A 105 10.32 -14.90 3.04
N THR A 106 11.35 -15.56 2.51
CA THR A 106 12.67 -14.99 2.32
C THR A 106 12.91 -14.61 0.87
N ASP A 107 13.93 -13.78 0.67
CA ASP A 107 14.52 -13.57 -0.64
C ASP A 107 15.12 -14.85 -1.24
N THR A 108 15.58 -14.79 -2.49
CA THR A 108 16.17 -15.95 -3.19
C THR A 108 17.39 -16.54 -2.48
N SER A 109 18.13 -15.72 -1.71
CA SER A 109 19.28 -16.18 -0.95
C SER A 109 18.92 -16.87 0.38
N GLY A 110 17.69 -16.72 0.85
CA GLY A 110 17.25 -17.23 2.15
C GLY A 110 17.73 -16.44 3.36
N THR A 111 18.31 -15.24 3.16
CA THR A 111 18.98 -14.48 4.23
C THR A 111 18.13 -13.33 4.77
N ARG A 112 17.24 -12.76 3.94
CA ARG A 112 16.38 -11.63 4.30
C ARG A 112 14.92 -12.08 4.27
N SER A 113 14.24 -12.01 5.41
CA SER A 113 12.79 -12.25 5.48
C SER A 113 12.00 -10.99 5.15
N ARG A 114 10.77 -11.18 4.66
CA ARG A 114 9.81 -10.09 4.43
C ARG A 114 9.53 -9.31 5.72
N ALA A 115 9.48 -9.99 6.87
CA ALA A 115 9.34 -9.35 8.18
C ALA A 115 10.48 -8.37 8.48
N SER A 116 11.74 -8.74 8.17
CA SER A 116 12.88 -7.86 8.41
C SER A 116 12.88 -6.61 7.53
N ALA A 117 12.35 -6.74 6.30
CA ALA A 117 12.32 -5.68 5.31
C ALA A 117 11.11 -4.74 5.45
N ALA A 118 9.95 -5.29 5.77
CA ALA A 118 8.66 -4.59 5.72
C ALA A 118 7.71 -4.97 6.86
N GLY A 119 8.14 -5.72 7.87
CA GLY A 119 7.28 -6.17 8.96
C GLY A 119 6.89 -5.08 9.95
N ALA A 120 6.24 -5.49 11.05
CA ALA A 120 5.75 -4.58 12.08
C ALA A 120 6.86 -3.76 12.77
N ASP A 121 8.08 -4.30 12.84
CA ASP A 121 9.23 -3.62 13.46
C ASP A 121 10.05 -2.79 12.45
N SER A 122 9.64 -2.76 11.18
CA SER A 122 10.25 -1.92 10.14
C SER A 122 9.60 -0.53 10.07
N ASP A 123 10.08 0.34 9.19
CA ASP A 123 9.45 1.63 8.95
C ASP A 123 8.03 1.52 8.36
N TRP A 124 7.67 0.38 7.76
CA TRP A 124 6.31 0.08 7.31
C TRP A 124 5.33 -0.25 8.45
N GLY A 125 5.82 -0.57 9.65
CA GLY A 125 4.99 -1.02 10.77
C GLY A 125 3.87 -0.05 11.16
N ARG A 126 4.09 1.26 10.99
CA ARG A 126 3.06 2.30 11.25
C ARG A 126 1.96 2.27 10.21
N VAL A 127 2.32 2.11 8.93
CA VAL A 127 1.36 1.97 7.82
C VAL A 127 0.45 0.77 8.08
N TRP A 128 1.03 -0.37 8.44
CA TRP A 128 0.26 -1.58 8.77
C TRP A 128 -0.61 -1.41 10.00
N SER A 129 -0.14 -0.70 11.02
CA SER A 129 -0.94 -0.41 12.21
C SER A 129 -2.17 0.42 11.85
N VAL A 130 -2.02 1.45 11.02
CA VAL A 130 -3.17 2.26 10.57
C VAL A 130 -4.12 1.45 9.70
N MET A 131 -3.61 0.67 8.74
CA MET A 131 -4.45 -0.20 7.91
C MET A 131 -5.25 -1.20 8.75
N ARG A 132 -4.64 -1.80 9.79
CA ARG A 132 -5.34 -2.71 10.71
C ARG A 132 -6.46 -2.01 11.48
N ILE A 133 -6.17 -0.84 12.06
CA ILE A 133 -7.18 -0.05 12.79
C ILE A 133 -8.36 0.30 11.87
N LEU A 134 -8.10 0.76 10.64
CA LEU A 134 -9.17 1.03 9.69
C LEU A 134 -9.91 -0.26 9.27
N GLY A 135 -9.19 -1.38 9.15
CA GLY A 135 -9.75 -2.68 8.82
C GLY A 135 -10.68 -3.24 9.90
N GLU A 136 -10.40 -2.97 11.17
CA GLU A 136 -11.29 -3.30 12.30
C GLU A 136 -12.64 -2.54 12.21
N VAL A 137 -12.64 -1.35 11.61
CA VAL A 137 -13.84 -0.49 11.51
C VAL A 137 -14.62 -0.74 10.21
N HIS A 138 -13.92 -0.95 9.09
CA HIS A 138 -14.52 -1.00 7.75
C HIS A 138 -14.51 -2.40 7.12
N GLY A 139 -13.77 -3.35 7.70
CA GLY A 139 -13.42 -4.62 7.06
C GLY A 139 -12.10 -4.50 6.29
N ALA A 140 -11.28 -5.56 6.33
CA ALA A 140 -9.95 -5.55 5.74
C ALA A 140 -9.94 -5.41 4.22
N ASP A 141 -10.99 -5.89 3.54
CA ASP A 141 -11.19 -5.71 2.09
C ASP A 141 -11.54 -4.26 1.72
N ASN A 142 -12.06 -3.48 2.67
CA ASN A 142 -12.51 -2.10 2.49
C ASN A 142 -11.45 -1.09 2.96
N VAL A 143 -10.19 -1.51 3.00
CA VAL A 143 -9.03 -0.66 3.27
C VAL A 143 -7.94 -1.04 2.28
N ARG A 144 -7.32 -0.05 1.64
CA ARG A 144 -6.14 -0.30 0.82
C ARG A 144 -5.14 0.83 0.91
N LEU A 145 -3.88 0.45 0.79
CA LEU A 145 -2.77 1.36 0.53
C LEU A 145 -2.60 1.44 -0.98
N VAL A 146 -2.54 2.66 -1.52
CA VAL A 146 -2.16 2.94 -2.90
C VAL A 146 -0.84 3.68 -2.87
N VAL A 147 0.12 3.27 -3.70
CA VAL A 147 1.46 3.86 -3.75
C VAL A 147 1.88 4.19 -5.18
N TRP A 148 2.75 5.18 -5.31
CA TRP A 148 3.42 5.56 -6.56
C TRP A 148 4.91 5.83 -6.33
N PHE A 149 5.71 5.52 -7.34
CA PHE A 149 7.18 5.50 -7.26
C PHE A 149 7.81 6.58 -8.12
N HIS A 150 8.81 7.29 -7.57
CA HIS A 150 9.47 8.45 -8.17
C HIS A 150 10.93 8.61 -7.72
#